data_AF-A0A2M7JV75-F1
#
_entry.id   AF-A0A2M7JV75-F1
#
_cell.length_a   1.000
_cell.length_b   1.000
_cell.length_c   1.000
_cell.angle_alpha   90.00
_cell.angle_beta   90.00
_cell.angle_gamma   90.00
#
_symmetry.space_group_name_H-M   'P 1'
#
loop_
_entity.id
_entity.type
_entity.pdbx_description
1 polymer ?
#
loop_
_entity_poly.entity_id
_entity_poly.type
_entity_poly.pdbx_seq_one_letter_code
_entity_poly.pdbx_strand_id
1 'polypeptide(L)'
;MATKHGRNKNSSELSRLIEEIIVDAYDDDEQLWAFRQAFEDNVAMPAEAFVVGEPVTVMTIDYDGNERRGLTARCRREAGSEQMIAACDLIFPEGSIAARYVAAYRKWLGIEPHPQGSLSKTRRRPQKATEDDIDMSRDVELIAIAVKGNAVSCRLPGKDRVITIRATRLWDLAPGEIILVTPRKQWCYKDHPYLSGEIKTWRLDIPALGLTPLKLKERGRWDPRDHYWGEPDEPIEEWAKPIIDQGPRFEYEMEQVLPGEDPDDPDTDPILEAVERKETGDSLGAERMLMSLLAVDLRCLDAHAHLGNFAFDHFPEKAIRHYEVGARIGELSLGEGFNGVLHWGCINNRPFLRCMHGYGLCLSRLGRHKEAEGLFTRMLWLNPSDNQGVRFLLGKVREEGLS
;
A
#
# COMPACT_ATOMS: atom_id res chain seq x y z
N MET A 1 -30.37 2.50 -17.02
CA MET A 1 -31.35 1.71 -16.24
C MET A 1 -31.14 0.19 -16.33
N ALA A 2 -29.97 -0.33 -16.73
CA ALA A 2 -29.74 -1.78 -16.89
C ALA A 2 -28.85 -2.43 -15.80
N THR A 3 -28.62 -1.81 -14.65
CA THR A 3 -27.55 -2.22 -13.72
C THR A 3 -28.00 -2.84 -12.39
N LYS A 4 -29.23 -2.56 -11.91
CA LYS A 4 -29.69 -3.09 -10.60
C LYS A 4 -30.30 -4.51 -10.70
N HIS A 5 -30.87 -4.87 -11.85
CA HIS A 5 -31.53 -6.16 -12.05
C HIS A 5 -30.54 -7.32 -12.32
N GLY A 6 -29.42 -7.06 -12.99
CA GLY A 6 -28.42 -8.09 -13.33
C GLY A 6 -27.57 -8.55 -12.14
N ARG A 7 -27.22 -7.64 -11.22
CA ARG A 7 -26.37 -7.93 -10.06
C ARG A 7 -27.09 -8.80 -9.02
N ASN A 8 -28.38 -8.55 -8.81
CA ASN A 8 -29.23 -9.36 -7.91
C ASN A 8 -29.49 -10.78 -8.47
N LYS A 9 -29.64 -10.90 -9.80
CA LYS A 9 -29.83 -12.18 -10.47
C LYS A 9 -28.58 -13.07 -10.36
N ASN A 10 -27.39 -12.53 -10.63
CA ASN A 10 -26.14 -13.26 -10.53
C ASN A 10 -25.84 -13.75 -9.09
N SER A 11 -26.16 -12.93 -8.07
CA SER A 11 -26.01 -13.37 -6.67
C SER A 11 -26.94 -14.54 -6.32
N SER A 12 -28.19 -14.50 -6.78
CA SER A 12 -29.17 -15.58 -6.56
C SER A 12 -28.81 -16.89 -7.30
N GLU A 13 -28.21 -16.79 -8.49
CA GLU A 13 -27.76 -17.96 -9.26
C GLU A 13 -26.53 -18.63 -8.65
N LEU A 14 -25.61 -17.85 -8.05
CA LEU A 14 -24.48 -18.39 -7.31
C LEU A 14 -24.89 -19.07 -6.01
N SER A 15 -25.88 -18.53 -5.28
CA SER A 15 -26.40 -19.19 -4.06
C SER A 15 -26.99 -20.57 -4.37
N ARG A 16 -27.79 -20.68 -5.44
CA ARG A 16 -28.34 -21.98 -5.87
C ARG A 16 -27.25 -22.98 -6.28
N LEU A 17 -26.20 -22.51 -6.96
CA LEU A 17 -25.07 -23.37 -7.32
C LEU A 17 -24.34 -23.86 -6.07
N ILE A 18 -24.16 -23.00 -5.06
CA ILE A 18 -23.56 -23.41 -3.79
C ILE A 18 -24.44 -24.47 -3.10
N GLU A 19 -25.74 -24.22 -2.97
CA GLU A 19 -26.70 -25.16 -2.38
C GLU A 19 -26.71 -26.52 -3.10
N GLU A 20 -26.57 -26.53 -4.43
CA GLU A 20 -26.46 -27.75 -5.22
C GLU A 20 -25.13 -28.48 -4.98
N ILE A 21 -24.02 -27.74 -4.89
CA ILE A 21 -22.69 -28.32 -4.64
C ILE A 21 -22.64 -28.96 -3.24
N ILE A 22 -23.19 -28.30 -2.21
CA ILE A 22 -23.08 -28.74 -0.81
C ILE A 22 -24.29 -29.55 -0.31
N VAL A 23 -25.18 -30.00 -1.20
CA VAL A 23 -26.49 -30.56 -0.84
C VAL A 23 -26.44 -31.72 0.16
N ASP A 24 -25.37 -32.53 0.12
CA ASP A 24 -25.14 -33.68 1.01
C ASP A 24 -23.88 -33.51 1.89
N ALA A 25 -23.43 -32.27 2.11
CA ALA A 25 -22.26 -31.95 2.92
C ALA A 25 -22.67 -31.16 4.18
N TYR A 26 -22.34 -31.68 5.36
CA TYR A 26 -22.85 -31.19 6.64
C TYR A 26 -21.83 -30.35 7.42
N ASP A 27 -20.53 -30.58 7.22
CA ASP A 27 -19.44 -29.81 7.81
C ASP A 27 -18.49 -29.20 6.75
N ASP A 28 -17.56 -28.36 7.18
CA ASP A 28 -16.68 -27.60 6.26
C ASP A 28 -15.74 -28.50 5.46
N ASP A 29 -15.30 -29.63 6.03
CA ASP A 29 -14.46 -30.62 5.34
C ASP A 29 -15.24 -31.32 4.22
N GLU A 30 -16.44 -31.80 4.53
CA GLU A 30 -17.35 -32.38 3.54
C GLU A 30 -17.71 -31.37 2.43
N GLN A 31 -17.90 -30.10 2.79
CA GLN A 31 -18.22 -29.04 1.82
C GLN A 31 -17.02 -28.74 0.91
N LEU A 32 -15.80 -28.74 1.43
CA LEU A 32 -14.58 -28.59 0.62
C LEU A 32 -14.37 -29.77 -0.33
N TRP A 33 -14.63 -31.00 0.11
CA TRP A 33 -14.65 -32.18 -0.77
C TRP A 33 -15.71 -32.06 -1.86
N ALA A 34 -16.90 -31.56 -1.54
CA ALA A 34 -17.97 -31.34 -2.50
C ALA A 34 -17.58 -30.28 -3.55
N PHE A 35 -16.96 -29.18 -3.15
CA PHE A 35 -16.40 -28.20 -4.09
C PHE A 35 -15.31 -28.80 -4.97
N ARG A 36 -14.38 -29.58 -4.40
CA ARG A 36 -13.33 -30.27 -5.16
C ARG A 36 -13.93 -31.19 -6.23
N GLN A 37 -14.94 -31.99 -5.87
CA GLN A 37 -15.66 -32.87 -6.80
C GLN A 37 -16.36 -32.06 -7.90
N ALA A 38 -17.04 -30.96 -7.52
CA ALA A 38 -17.73 -30.10 -8.45
C ALA A 38 -16.78 -29.46 -9.49
N PHE A 39 -15.57 -29.08 -9.10
CA PHE A 39 -14.53 -28.64 -10.02
C PHE A 39 -14.07 -29.76 -10.96
N GLU A 40 -13.84 -30.97 -10.44
CA GLU A 40 -13.40 -32.12 -11.24
C GLU A 40 -14.44 -32.52 -12.31
N ASP A 41 -15.72 -32.52 -11.96
CA ASP A 41 -16.80 -32.95 -12.86
C ASP A 41 -17.16 -31.91 -13.94
N ASN A 42 -17.02 -30.62 -13.62
CA ASN A 42 -17.58 -29.54 -14.46
C ASN A 42 -16.53 -28.64 -15.12
N VAL A 43 -15.29 -28.62 -14.64
CA VAL A 43 -14.24 -27.75 -15.17
C VAL A 43 -13.22 -28.56 -15.94
N ALA A 44 -13.19 -28.39 -17.26
CA ALA A 44 -12.19 -29.00 -18.11
C ALA A 44 -10.79 -28.47 -17.78
N MET A 45 -9.86 -29.39 -17.48
CA MET A 45 -8.45 -29.09 -17.23
C MET A 45 -7.55 -29.75 -18.30
N PRO A 46 -6.41 -29.15 -18.68
CA PRO A 46 -5.87 -27.90 -18.14
C PRO A 46 -6.67 -26.67 -18.59
N ALA A 47 -6.76 -25.67 -17.72
CA ALA A 47 -7.50 -24.43 -17.97
C ALA A 47 -6.61 -23.19 -17.83
N GLU A 48 -6.75 -22.25 -18.75
CA GLU A 48 -6.06 -20.97 -18.67
C GLU A 48 -6.72 -20.05 -17.63
N ALA A 49 -5.92 -19.54 -16.70
CA ALA A 49 -6.37 -18.63 -15.64
C ALA A 49 -5.32 -17.55 -15.37
N PHE A 50 -5.63 -16.65 -14.45
CA PHE A 50 -4.73 -15.64 -13.94
C PHE A 50 -4.61 -15.74 -12.44
N VAL A 51 -3.41 -15.52 -11.91
CA VAL A 51 -3.18 -15.36 -10.46
C VAL A 51 -2.46 -14.05 -10.28
N VAL A 52 -3.10 -13.09 -9.61
CA VAL A 52 -2.55 -11.73 -9.45
C VAL A 52 -2.16 -11.09 -10.79
N GLY A 53 -2.93 -11.40 -11.85
CA GLY A 53 -2.71 -10.86 -13.21
C GLY A 53 -1.69 -11.62 -14.07
N GLU A 54 -0.98 -12.61 -13.53
CA GLU A 54 -0.05 -13.46 -14.28
C GLU A 54 -0.78 -14.65 -14.91
N PRO A 55 -0.56 -14.99 -16.19
CA PRO A 55 -1.14 -16.17 -16.80
C PRO A 55 -0.59 -17.43 -16.15
N VAL A 56 -1.47 -18.38 -15.87
CA VAL A 56 -1.14 -19.73 -15.41
C VAL A 56 -2.02 -20.73 -16.14
N THR A 57 -1.44 -21.88 -16.45
CA THR A 57 -2.19 -23.06 -16.87
C THR A 57 -2.51 -23.86 -15.62
N VAL A 58 -3.77 -23.87 -15.21
CA VAL A 58 -4.27 -24.65 -14.08
C VAL A 58 -4.38 -26.10 -14.52
N MET A 59 -3.61 -26.98 -13.88
CA MET A 59 -3.57 -28.41 -14.23
C MET A 59 -4.62 -29.19 -13.45
N THR A 60 -4.81 -28.87 -12.18
CA THR A 60 -5.77 -29.52 -11.27
C THR A 60 -6.17 -28.55 -10.16
N ILE A 61 -7.40 -28.67 -9.65
CA ILE A 61 -7.85 -28.08 -8.38
C ILE A 61 -8.17 -29.25 -7.46
N ASP A 62 -7.69 -29.20 -6.22
CA ASP A 62 -7.77 -30.30 -5.27
C ASP A 62 -7.90 -29.82 -3.82
N TYR A 63 -8.28 -30.75 -2.95
CA TYR A 63 -8.38 -30.54 -1.51
C TYR A 63 -7.55 -31.60 -0.79
N ASP A 64 -6.70 -31.19 0.14
CA ASP A 64 -5.76 -32.08 0.83
C ASP A 64 -6.20 -32.46 2.25
N GLY A 65 -7.46 -32.19 2.60
CA GLY A 65 -8.02 -32.44 3.94
C GLY A 65 -7.60 -31.40 4.99
N ASN A 66 -7.07 -30.25 4.59
CA ASN A 66 -6.76 -29.14 5.48
C ASN A 66 -7.74 -27.98 5.31
N GLU A 67 -8.75 -27.92 6.18
CA GLU A 67 -9.79 -26.89 6.17
C GLU A 67 -9.24 -25.46 6.14
N ARG A 68 -8.12 -25.20 6.85
CA ARG A 68 -7.49 -23.86 6.89
C ARG A 68 -6.87 -23.45 5.56
N ARG A 69 -6.44 -24.43 4.74
CA ARG A 69 -5.84 -24.20 3.43
C ARG A 69 -6.91 -24.08 2.34
N GLY A 70 -8.03 -24.80 2.51
CA GLY A 70 -9.09 -24.91 1.52
C GLY A 70 -8.60 -25.55 0.22
N LEU A 71 -9.32 -25.28 -0.88
CA LEU A 71 -8.96 -25.78 -2.20
C LEU A 71 -7.67 -25.14 -2.71
N THR A 72 -6.79 -25.97 -3.26
CA THR A 72 -5.56 -25.54 -3.90
C THR A 72 -5.50 -26.00 -5.34
N ALA A 73 -4.76 -25.28 -6.16
CA ALA A 73 -4.64 -25.50 -7.58
C ALA A 73 -3.17 -25.71 -7.93
N ARG A 74 -2.89 -26.80 -8.66
CA ARG A 74 -1.56 -27.01 -9.25
C ARG A 74 -1.51 -26.25 -10.57
N CYS A 75 -0.68 -25.23 -10.62
CA CYS A 75 -0.59 -24.31 -11.73
C CYS A 75 0.79 -24.36 -12.37
N ARG A 76 0.85 -24.41 -13.70
CA ARG A 76 2.08 -24.32 -14.49
C ARG A 76 2.21 -22.92 -15.07
N ARG A 77 3.36 -22.28 -14.89
CA ARG A 77 3.67 -20.97 -15.51
C ARG A 77 4.35 -21.17 -16.88
N GLU A 78 4.36 -20.14 -17.73
CA GLU A 78 5.04 -20.18 -19.04
C GLU A 78 6.54 -20.56 -18.95
N ALA A 79 7.18 -20.27 -17.81
CA ALA A 79 8.57 -20.67 -17.52
C ALA A 79 8.73 -22.17 -17.17
N GLY A 80 7.66 -22.96 -17.21
CA GLY A 80 7.65 -24.41 -16.98
C GLY A 80 7.61 -24.86 -15.51
N SER A 81 7.66 -23.93 -14.55
CA SER A 81 7.57 -24.26 -13.12
C SER A 81 6.14 -24.55 -12.67
N GLU A 82 5.97 -25.57 -11.83
CA GLU A 82 4.70 -25.92 -11.18
C GLU A 82 4.65 -25.34 -9.76
N GLN A 83 3.51 -24.74 -9.39
CA GLN A 83 3.28 -24.14 -8.07
C GLN A 83 1.87 -24.47 -7.58
N MET A 84 1.72 -24.62 -6.27
CA MET A 84 0.41 -24.72 -5.61
C MET A 84 -0.09 -23.32 -5.27
N ILE A 85 -1.32 -23.01 -5.67
CA ILE A 85 -1.95 -21.69 -5.52
C ILE A 85 -3.32 -21.91 -4.89
N ALA A 86 -3.78 -21.04 -3.98
CA ALA A 86 -5.15 -21.14 -3.46
C ALA A 86 -6.16 -20.99 -4.60
N ALA A 87 -7.16 -21.88 -4.68
CA ALA A 87 -8.12 -21.86 -5.79
C ALA A 87 -8.96 -20.57 -5.79
N CYS A 88 -9.18 -19.97 -4.63
CA CYS A 88 -9.87 -18.69 -4.51
C CYS A 88 -9.06 -17.52 -5.11
N ASP A 89 -7.75 -17.63 -5.32
CA ASP A 89 -6.92 -16.60 -5.95
C ASP A 89 -6.89 -16.68 -7.49
N LEU A 90 -7.50 -17.72 -8.07
CA LEU A 90 -7.56 -17.92 -9.52
C LEU A 90 -8.65 -17.07 -10.16
N ILE A 91 -8.27 -16.32 -11.18
CA ILE A 91 -9.18 -15.55 -12.02
C ILE A 91 -9.26 -16.23 -13.38
N PHE A 92 -10.34 -16.97 -13.62
CA PHE A 92 -10.62 -17.57 -14.92
C PHE A 92 -11.27 -16.56 -15.88
N PRO A 93 -11.19 -16.78 -17.21
CA PRO A 93 -11.85 -15.93 -18.20
C PRO A 93 -13.34 -15.73 -17.91
N GLU A 94 -13.80 -14.49 -18.06
CA GLU A 94 -15.19 -14.13 -17.81
C GLU A 94 -16.14 -14.96 -18.69
N GLY A 95 -17.21 -15.48 -18.10
CA GLY A 95 -18.17 -16.36 -18.77
C GLY A 95 -17.75 -17.83 -18.90
N SER A 96 -16.54 -18.21 -18.48
CA SER A 96 -16.15 -19.62 -18.41
C SER A 96 -16.86 -20.37 -17.27
N ILE A 97 -17.02 -21.69 -17.43
CA ILE A 97 -17.55 -22.55 -16.36
C ILE A 97 -16.65 -22.44 -15.12
N ALA A 98 -15.32 -22.49 -15.31
CA ALA A 98 -14.35 -22.33 -14.23
C ALA A 98 -14.54 -21.03 -13.43
N ALA A 99 -14.80 -19.90 -14.10
CA ALA A 99 -15.07 -18.62 -13.42
C ALA A 99 -16.34 -18.67 -12.56
N ARG A 100 -17.37 -19.40 -13.00
CA ARG A 100 -18.61 -19.59 -12.24
C ARG A 100 -18.37 -20.41 -10.97
N TYR A 101 -17.62 -21.51 -11.06
CA TYR A 101 -17.32 -22.36 -9.89
C TYR A 101 -16.37 -21.68 -8.90
N VAL A 102 -15.36 -20.93 -9.36
CA VAL A 102 -14.54 -20.11 -8.45
C VAL A 102 -15.35 -19.00 -7.79
N ALA A 103 -16.28 -18.36 -8.51
CA ALA A 103 -17.14 -17.35 -7.90
C ALA A 103 -18.06 -17.94 -6.82
N ALA A 104 -18.59 -19.14 -7.02
CA ALA A 104 -19.36 -19.87 -6.01
C ALA A 104 -18.49 -20.22 -4.80
N TYR A 105 -17.28 -20.75 -5.03
CA TYR A 105 -16.35 -21.11 -3.97
C TYR A 105 -15.91 -19.90 -3.13
N ARG A 106 -15.58 -18.76 -3.78
CA ARG A 106 -15.25 -17.51 -3.09
C ARG A 106 -16.41 -16.99 -2.26
N LYS A 107 -17.63 -17.03 -2.80
CA LYS A 107 -18.84 -16.61 -2.07
C LYS A 107 -19.09 -17.50 -0.86
N TRP A 108 -18.86 -18.81 -0.97
CA TRP A 108 -18.94 -19.75 0.14
C TRP A 108 -17.92 -19.43 1.24
N LEU A 109 -16.68 -19.07 0.86
CA LEU A 109 -15.64 -18.58 1.78
C LEU A 109 -15.94 -17.20 2.40
N GLY A 110 -17.05 -16.55 2.06
CA GLY A 110 -17.35 -15.17 2.47
C GLY A 110 -16.46 -14.11 1.81
N ILE A 111 -15.72 -14.48 0.76
CA ILE A 111 -14.85 -13.56 0.01
C ILE A 111 -15.68 -12.92 -1.10
N GLU A 112 -15.59 -11.59 -1.25
CA GLU A 112 -16.27 -10.89 -2.34
C GLU A 112 -15.93 -11.50 -3.72
N PRO A 113 -16.90 -11.61 -4.66
CA PRO A 113 -16.63 -12.03 -6.02
C PRO A 113 -15.54 -11.13 -6.62
N HIS A 114 -14.65 -11.70 -7.45
CA HIS A 114 -13.68 -10.88 -8.18
C HIS A 114 -14.41 -9.69 -8.84
N PRO A 115 -13.91 -8.46 -8.70
CA PRO A 115 -14.63 -7.26 -9.12
C PRO A 115 -15.09 -7.43 -10.56
N GLN A 116 -16.40 -7.64 -10.72
CA GLN A 116 -17.05 -7.69 -12.02
C GLN A 116 -16.68 -6.40 -12.73
N GLY A 117 -16.20 -6.52 -13.96
CA GLY A 117 -15.70 -5.41 -14.75
C GLY A 117 -16.73 -4.27 -14.84
N SER A 118 -16.59 -3.28 -13.94
CA SER A 118 -17.01 -1.92 -14.17
C SER A 118 -15.77 -1.05 -13.98
N LEU A 119 -14.96 -1.02 -15.03
CA LEU A 119 -14.17 0.17 -15.28
C LEU A 119 -15.18 1.25 -15.66
N SER A 120 -15.66 2.00 -14.67
CA SER A 120 -16.38 3.22 -14.94
C SER A 120 -15.49 4.07 -15.85
N LYS A 121 -16.10 4.59 -16.92
CA LYS A 121 -15.45 5.34 -18.00
C LYS A 121 -14.88 6.72 -17.56
N THR A 122 -14.70 6.94 -16.26
CA THR A 122 -14.15 8.18 -15.69
C THR A 122 -12.85 7.98 -14.91
N ARG A 123 -12.36 6.75 -14.77
CA ARG A 123 -10.99 6.54 -14.25
C ARG A 123 -9.97 6.93 -15.31
N ARG A 124 -9.27 8.06 -15.13
CA ARG A 124 -7.99 8.29 -15.81
C ARG A 124 -7.00 7.24 -15.31
N ARG A 125 -7.02 6.06 -15.93
CA ARG A 125 -5.89 5.12 -15.87
C ARG A 125 -4.64 5.88 -16.34
N PRO A 126 -3.50 5.73 -15.64
CA PRO A 126 -2.23 6.23 -16.16
C PRO A 126 -2.03 5.70 -17.58
N GLN A 127 -1.65 6.56 -18.52
CA GLN A 127 -1.47 6.17 -19.93
C GLN A 127 -0.38 5.09 -20.03
N LYS A 128 -0.62 3.99 -20.76
CA LYS A 128 0.34 2.88 -20.90
C LYS A 128 1.57 3.29 -21.73
N ALA A 129 2.77 2.83 -21.38
CA ALA A 129 4.00 3.01 -22.20
C ALA A 129 3.99 2.19 -23.51
N THR A 130 4.68 2.68 -24.54
CA THR A 130 4.92 1.97 -25.83
C THR A 130 6.41 1.57 -25.87
N GLU A 131 6.76 0.55 -26.65
CA GLU A 131 8.14 -0.01 -26.74
C GLU A 131 9.23 1.03 -27.08
N ASP A 132 8.85 2.17 -27.66
CA ASP A 132 9.77 3.24 -28.09
C ASP A 132 10.20 4.23 -26.98
N ASP A 133 9.71 4.09 -25.75
CA ASP A 133 9.98 5.07 -24.68
C ASP A 133 11.27 4.85 -23.90
N ILE A 134 11.88 3.67 -24.02
CA ILE A 134 13.03 3.25 -23.21
C ILE A 134 14.20 2.98 -24.12
N ASP A 135 15.21 3.84 -23.99
CA ASP A 135 16.49 3.64 -24.65
C ASP A 135 17.27 2.53 -23.94
N MET A 136 17.26 1.34 -24.55
CA MET A 136 17.93 0.15 -24.04
C MET A 136 19.47 0.24 -24.06
N SER A 137 20.06 1.30 -24.63
CA SER A 137 21.52 1.49 -24.72
C SER A 137 22.14 2.21 -23.53
N ARG A 138 21.31 2.80 -22.65
CA ARG A 138 21.75 3.58 -21.49
C ARG A 138 21.04 3.14 -20.21
N ASP A 139 21.60 3.55 -19.08
CA ASP A 139 20.91 3.40 -17.80
C ASP A 139 19.65 4.29 -17.77
N VAL A 140 18.60 3.78 -17.12
CA VAL A 140 17.26 4.41 -17.09
C VAL A 140 16.89 4.69 -15.64
N GLU A 141 16.52 5.94 -15.34
CA GLU A 141 15.94 6.30 -14.05
C GLU A 141 14.43 5.99 -14.03
N LEU A 142 13.98 5.33 -12.97
CA LEU A 142 12.60 4.92 -12.80
C LEU A 142 12.17 5.19 -11.35
N ILE A 143 10.96 5.70 -11.17
CA ILE A 143 10.40 5.98 -9.84
C ILE A 143 9.57 4.77 -9.43
N ALA A 144 9.93 4.11 -8.33
CA ALA A 144 9.15 3.01 -7.78
C ALA A 144 7.80 3.53 -7.27
N ILE A 145 6.71 2.84 -7.61
CA ILE A 145 5.34 3.17 -7.14
C ILE A 145 4.66 2.00 -6.42
N ALA A 146 5.14 0.77 -6.61
CA ALA A 146 4.75 -0.39 -5.81
C ALA A 146 5.80 -1.50 -5.94
N VAL A 147 6.03 -2.24 -4.85
CA VAL A 147 6.90 -3.42 -4.83
C VAL A 147 6.05 -4.66 -4.59
N LYS A 148 6.27 -5.71 -5.38
CA LYS A 148 5.53 -6.98 -5.36
C LYS A 148 6.49 -8.14 -5.56
N GLY A 149 7.16 -8.56 -4.49
CA GLY A 149 8.22 -9.57 -4.56
C GLY A 149 9.38 -9.11 -5.43
N ASN A 150 9.64 -9.80 -6.54
CA ASN A 150 10.70 -9.42 -7.49
C ASN A 150 10.24 -8.45 -8.60
N ALA A 151 8.98 -8.02 -8.58
CA ALA A 151 8.45 -7.02 -9.47
C ALA A 151 8.36 -5.67 -8.79
N VAL A 152 8.81 -4.64 -9.50
CA VAL A 152 8.64 -3.24 -9.09
C VAL A 152 7.81 -2.56 -10.16
N SER A 153 6.65 -2.04 -9.79
CA SER A 153 5.92 -1.13 -10.68
C SER A 153 6.57 0.22 -10.56
N CYS A 154 6.90 0.83 -11.69
CA CYS A 154 7.59 2.09 -11.76
C CYS A 154 6.92 3.04 -12.76
N ARG A 155 7.23 4.33 -12.64
CA ARG A 155 6.95 5.34 -13.66
C ARG A 155 8.25 5.98 -14.13
N LEU A 156 8.26 6.46 -15.36
CA LEU A 156 9.35 7.29 -15.88
C LEU A 156 9.21 8.71 -15.28
N PRO A 157 10.32 9.36 -14.85
CA PRO A 157 10.27 10.76 -14.43
C PRO A 157 9.61 11.65 -15.50
N GLY A 158 8.66 12.49 -15.09
CA GLY A 158 7.92 13.38 -15.99
C GLY A 158 6.90 12.70 -16.93
N LYS A 159 6.70 11.38 -16.83
CA LYS A 159 5.69 10.65 -17.61
C LYS A 159 4.77 9.85 -16.68
N ASP A 160 3.48 9.84 -16.95
CA ASP A 160 2.51 9.01 -16.20
C ASP A 160 2.47 7.55 -16.67
N ARG A 161 3.45 7.12 -17.47
CA ARG A 161 3.47 5.78 -18.04
C ARG A 161 4.08 4.79 -17.06
N VAL A 162 3.27 3.79 -16.67
CA VAL A 162 3.68 2.74 -15.73
C VAL A 162 4.37 1.60 -16.49
N ILE A 163 5.52 1.18 -15.99
CA ILE A 163 6.28 0.01 -16.43
C ILE A 163 6.53 -0.92 -15.26
N THR A 164 6.54 -2.24 -15.49
CA THR A 164 6.94 -3.20 -14.47
C THR A 164 8.36 -3.68 -14.71
N ILE A 165 9.22 -3.47 -13.72
CA ILE A 165 10.57 -4.01 -13.71
C ILE A 165 10.56 -5.39 -13.06
N ARG A 166 11.16 -6.36 -13.73
CA ARG A 166 11.52 -7.66 -13.15
C ARG A 166 13.01 -7.62 -12.82
N ALA A 167 13.33 -7.39 -11.55
CA ALA A 167 14.70 -7.39 -11.08
C ALA A 167 15.19 -8.83 -10.87
N THR A 168 16.48 -9.05 -11.12
CA THR A 168 17.13 -10.36 -10.92
C THR A 168 17.33 -10.71 -9.45
N ARG A 169 17.20 -9.73 -8.55
CA ARG A 169 17.33 -9.88 -7.09
C ARG A 169 16.14 -9.24 -6.39
N LEU A 170 15.84 -9.71 -5.18
CA LEU A 170 14.91 -9.05 -4.27
C LEU A 170 15.58 -7.78 -3.75
N TRP A 171 14.91 -6.64 -3.91
CA TRP A 171 15.36 -5.35 -3.41
C TRP A 171 14.31 -4.80 -2.45
N ASP A 172 14.75 -4.32 -1.29
CA ASP A 172 13.88 -3.73 -0.29
C ASP A 172 13.58 -2.27 -0.59
N LEU A 173 13.03 -1.98 -1.78
CA LEU A 173 12.66 -0.63 -2.21
C LEU A 173 11.36 -0.16 -1.54
N ALA A 174 11.26 1.15 -1.31
CA ALA A 174 10.00 1.80 -0.94
C ALA A 174 9.42 2.53 -2.17
N PRO A 175 8.08 2.53 -2.36
CA PRO A 175 7.45 3.44 -3.31
C PRO A 175 7.87 4.88 -3.05
N GLY A 176 8.16 5.66 -4.09
CA GLY A 176 8.68 7.02 -4.03
C GLY A 176 10.20 7.12 -4.14
N GLU A 177 10.94 6.01 -4.09
CA GLU A 177 12.37 6.02 -4.41
C GLU A 177 12.63 5.97 -5.92
N ILE A 178 13.72 6.60 -6.35
CA ILE A 178 14.20 6.60 -7.73
C ILE A 178 15.32 5.57 -7.84
N ILE A 179 15.19 4.65 -8.80
CA ILE A 179 16.16 3.61 -9.09
C ILE A 179 16.83 3.86 -10.44
N LEU A 180 18.13 3.58 -10.51
CA LEU A 180 18.89 3.58 -11.75
C LEU A 180 19.05 2.14 -12.24
N VAL A 181 18.56 1.85 -13.43
CA VAL A 181 18.44 0.49 -13.97
C VAL A 181 19.25 0.37 -15.24
N THR A 182 20.12 -0.64 -15.32
CA THR A 182 20.74 -1.06 -16.58
C THR A 182 19.80 -2.03 -17.29
N PRO A 183 19.14 -1.60 -18.38
CA PRO A 183 18.17 -2.41 -19.07
C PRO A 183 18.83 -3.60 -19.76
N ARG A 184 18.17 -4.76 -19.76
CA ARG A 184 18.62 -5.99 -20.44
C ARG A 184 17.64 -6.43 -21.52
N LYS A 185 16.35 -6.47 -21.20
CA LYS A 185 15.29 -6.84 -22.14
C LYS A 185 14.04 -6.03 -21.84
N GLN A 186 13.39 -5.52 -22.88
CA GLN A 186 12.04 -4.98 -22.80
C GLN A 186 11.06 -5.87 -23.56
N TRP A 187 9.82 -5.91 -23.11
CA TRP A 187 8.73 -6.60 -23.80
C TRP A 187 7.39 -6.02 -23.35
N CYS A 188 6.34 -6.22 -24.15
CA CYS A 188 4.98 -5.90 -23.76
C CYS A 188 4.16 -7.16 -23.54
N TYR A 189 3.27 -7.15 -22.54
CA TYR A 189 2.24 -8.17 -22.35
C TYR A 189 0.90 -7.50 -22.08
N LYS A 190 -0.12 -7.78 -22.90
CA LYS A 190 -1.45 -7.11 -22.86
C LYS A 190 -1.37 -5.57 -22.82
N ASP A 191 -0.49 -5.03 -23.68
CA ASP A 191 -0.12 -3.61 -23.77
C ASP A 191 0.46 -3.00 -22.47
N HIS A 192 0.87 -3.84 -21.51
CA HIS A 192 1.63 -3.39 -20.35
C HIS A 192 3.12 -3.59 -20.61
N PRO A 193 3.95 -2.55 -20.51
CA PRO A 193 5.37 -2.66 -20.76
C PRO A 193 6.08 -3.28 -19.54
N TYR A 194 7.09 -4.09 -19.84
CA TYR A 194 7.96 -4.70 -18.86
C TYR A 194 9.42 -4.46 -19.23
N LEU A 195 10.25 -4.34 -18.19
CA LEU A 195 11.69 -4.21 -18.29
C LEU A 195 12.35 -5.23 -17.38
N SER A 196 13.32 -5.98 -17.90
CA SER A 196 14.28 -6.66 -17.05
C SER A 196 15.60 -5.91 -17.07
N GLY A 197 16.30 -5.94 -15.95
CA GLY A 197 17.52 -5.18 -15.78
C GLY A 197 18.12 -5.38 -14.41
N GLU A 198 19.28 -4.77 -14.23
CA GLU A 198 19.98 -4.71 -12.96
C GLU A 198 19.79 -3.33 -12.35
N ILE A 199 19.33 -3.30 -11.09
CA ILE A 199 19.26 -2.05 -10.31
C ILE A 199 20.66 -1.76 -9.79
N LYS A 200 21.25 -0.64 -10.21
CA LYS A 200 22.61 -0.22 -9.81
C LYS A 200 22.59 0.55 -8.50
N THR A 201 21.71 1.52 -8.41
CA THR A 201 21.58 2.44 -7.27
C THR A 201 20.12 2.82 -7.07
N TRP A 202 19.84 3.35 -5.88
CA TRP A 202 18.57 4.00 -5.56
C TRP A 202 18.85 5.28 -4.79
N ARG A 203 17.91 6.23 -4.83
CA ARG A 203 17.96 7.49 -4.11
C ARG A 203 16.56 8.00 -3.85
N LEU A 204 16.40 8.85 -2.84
CA LEU A 204 15.20 9.65 -2.66
C LEU A 204 15.47 11.07 -3.14
N ASP A 205 14.64 11.57 -4.06
CA ASP A 205 14.69 12.94 -4.57
C ASP A 205 13.26 13.41 -4.84
N ILE A 206 12.72 14.16 -3.89
CA ILE A 206 11.33 14.62 -3.89
C ILE A 206 11.03 15.55 -5.08
N PRO A 207 11.85 16.57 -5.40
CA PRO A 207 11.66 17.36 -6.61
C PRO A 207 11.56 16.51 -7.89
N ALA A 208 12.42 15.51 -8.06
CA ALA A 208 12.40 14.65 -9.24
C ALA A 208 11.15 13.75 -9.33
N LEU A 209 10.40 13.57 -8.24
CA LEU A 209 9.10 12.89 -8.28
C LEU A 209 8.04 13.70 -9.03
N GLY A 210 8.18 15.03 -9.15
CA GLY A 210 7.21 15.87 -9.84
C GLY A 210 5.80 15.81 -9.24
N LEU A 211 5.71 15.61 -7.91
CA LEU A 211 4.43 15.54 -7.19
C LEU A 211 3.85 16.94 -6.99
N THR A 212 2.52 17.05 -7.09
CA THR A 212 1.82 18.26 -6.64
C THR A 212 1.77 18.25 -5.12
N PRO A 213 2.27 19.31 -4.43
CA PRO A 213 2.21 19.37 -2.97
C PRO A 213 0.77 19.22 -2.44
N LEU A 214 0.62 18.65 -1.25
CA LEU A 214 -0.68 18.56 -0.58
C LEU A 214 -1.18 19.97 -0.24
N LYS A 215 -2.49 20.20 -0.39
CA LYS A 215 -3.06 21.49 0.03
C LYS A 215 -2.99 21.63 1.55
N LEU A 216 -2.73 22.86 2.02
CA LEU A 216 -2.85 23.23 3.43
C LEU A 216 -4.10 24.08 3.62
N LYS A 217 -5.04 23.61 4.44
CA LYS A 217 -6.23 24.36 4.82
C LYS A 217 -5.96 25.09 6.13
N GLU A 218 -5.97 26.41 6.09
CA GLU A 218 -5.89 27.23 7.30
C GLU A 218 -7.12 26.97 8.20
N ARG A 219 -6.88 26.73 9.49
CA ARG A 219 -7.90 26.45 10.51
C ARG A 219 -8.10 27.62 11.48
N GLY A 220 -7.17 28.56 11.51
CA GLY A 220 -7.19 29.74 12.36
C GLY A 220 -5.82 30.04 12.95
N ARG A 221 -5.79 30.89 13.98
CA ARG A 221 -4.57 31.20 14.74
C ARG A 221 -4.53 30.35 16.00
N TRP A 222 -3.38 29.74 16.24
CA TRP A 222 -3.02 29.12 17.50
C TRP A 222 -2.14 30.09 18.30
N ASP A 223 -2.47 30.28 19.57
CA ASP A 223 -1.69 31.10 20.49
C ASP A 223 -1.05 30.18 21.55
N PRO A 224 0.29 30.17 21.70
CA PRO A 224 0.94 29.37 22.72
C PRO A 224 0.52 29.76 24.14
N ARG A 225 0.02 30.98 24.38
CA ARG A 225 -0.43 31.42 25.71
C ARG A 225 -1.72 30.74 26.17
N ASP A 226 -2.53 30.28 25.22
CA ASP A 226 -3.78 29.56 25.48
C ASP A 226 -3.55 28.03 25.51
N HIS A 227 -2.33 27.58 25.22
CA HIS A 227 -1.98 26.17 25.22
C HIS A 227 -1.67 25.67 26.64
N TYR A 228 -2.08 24.44 26.94
CA TYR A 228 -1.76 23.79 28.20
C TYR A 228 -0.33 23.25 28.17
N TRP A 229 0.56 23.82 28.99
CA TRP A 229 1.99 23.43 29.07
C TRP A 229 2.36 22.61 30.31
N GLY A 230 1.37 22.26 31.14
CA GLY A 230 1.57 21.70 32.48
C GLY A 230 0.79 22.47 33.53
N GLU A 231 0.94 22.08 34.79
CA GLU A 231 0.28 22.77 35.90
C GLU A 231 0.86 24.20 36.07
N PRO A 232 0.05 25.20 36.50
CA PRO A 232 0.49 26.60 36.54
C PRO A 232 1.71 26.90 37.43
N ASP A 233 2.00 26.04 38.40
CA ASP A 233 3.12 26.13 39.34
C ASP A 233 4.34 25.31 38.93
N GLU A 234 4.24 24.51 37.86
CA GLU A 234 5.35 23.76 37.31
C GLU A 234 6.20 24.61 36.35
N PRO A 235 7.54 24.47 36.38
CA PRO A 235 8.39 25.20 35.45
C PRO A 235 8.17 24.70 34.01
N ILE A 236 8.05 25.65 33.08
CA ILE A 236 8.00 25.35 31.64
C ILE A 236 9.28 24.62 31.23
N GLU A 237 9.13 23.44 30.63
CA GLU A 237 10.23 22.64 30.12
C GLU A 237 11.04 23.38 29.05
N GLU A 238 12.36 23.17 29.01
CA GLU A 238 13.27 23.90 28.10
C GLU A 238 12.91 23.75 26.61
N TRP A 239 12.31 22.61 26.21
CA TRP A 239 11.91 22.38 24.83
C TRP A 239 10.74 23.28 24.39
N ALA A 240 9.87 23.67 25.33
CA ALA A 240 8.65 24.42 25.06
C ALA A 240 8.90 25.94 24.97
N LYS A 241 9.86 26.46 25.75
CA LYS A 241 10.21 27.88 25.79
C LYS A 241 10.38 28.54 24.41
N PRO A 242 11.19 28.00 23.47
CA PRO A 242 11.35 28.64 22.17
C PRO A 242 10.07 28.63 21.32
N ILE A 243 9.18 27.65 21.53
CA ILE A 243 7.88 27.59 20.85
C ILE A 243 6.92 28.66 21.42
N ILE A 244 6.97 28.89 22.73
CA ILE A 244 6.19 29.94 23.39
C ILE A 244 6.68 31.33 22.96
N ASP A 245 8.01 31.54 22.97
CA ASP A 245 8.64 32.80 22.59
C ASP A 245 8.35 33.20 21.13
N GLN A 246 8.15 32.22 20.24
CA GLN A 246 7.74 32.45 18.86
C GLN A 246 6.37 33.14 18.75
N GLY A 247 5.51 32.98 19.75
CA GLY A 247 4.19 33.60 19.81
C GLY A 247 3.16 32.96 18.86
N PRO A 248 2.06 33.68 18.53
CA PRO A 248 0.94 33.13 17.79
C PRO A 248 1.27 32.75 16.35
N ARG A 249 0.82 31.58 15.90
CA ARG A 249 1.08 30.99 14.58
C ARG A 249 -0.22 30.53 13.91
N PHE A 250 -0.22 30.38 12.60
CA PHE A 250 -1.38 29.80 11.91
C PHE A 250 -1.41 28.27 12.08
N GLU A 251 -2.59 27.73 12.33
CA GLU A 251 -2.87 26.30 12.32
C GLU A 251 -3.34 25.87 10.93
N TYR A 252 -2.82 24.73 10.48
CA TYR A 252 -3.18 24.13 9.20
C TYR A 252 -3.61 22.68 9.36
N GLU A 253 -4.47 22.26 8.45
CA GLU A 253 -4.84 20.87 8.21
C GLU A 253 -4.42 20.49 6.79
N MET A 254 -3.65 19.40 6.65
CA MET A 254 -3.22 18.90 5.36
C MET A 254 -4.40 18.27 4.59
N GLU A 255 -4.32 18.30 3.27
CA GLU A 255 -5.21 17.54 2.38
C GLU A 255 -5.11 16.04 2.67
N GLN A 256 -6.25 15.37 2.75
CA GLN A 256 -6.31 13.92 2.77
C GLN A 256 -6.21 13.39 1.34
N VAL A 257 -5.27 12.48 1.12
CA VAL A 257 -5.16 11.73 -0.13
C VAL A 257 -5.36 10.26 0.20
N LEU A 258 -6.53 9.74 -0.15
CA LEU A 258 -6.94 8.36 0.08
C LEU A 258 -7.43 7.74 -1.24
N PRO A 259 -6.53 7.17 -2.06
CA PRO A 259 -6.94 6.52 -3.29
C PRO A 259 -7.93 5.38 -3.01
N GLY A 260 -9.02 5.30 -3.76
CA GLY A 260 -9.98 4.21 -3.61
C GLY A 260 -11.08 4.44 -2.57
N GLU A 261 -11.04 5.56 -1.85
CA GLU A 261 -12.20 6.05 -1.09
C GLU A 261 -13.40 6.23 -2.04
N ASP A 262 -14.56 5.72 -1.63
CA ASP A 262 -15.81 5.91 -2.35
C ASP A 262 -16.61 7.04 -1.65
N PRO A 263 -16.78 8.21 -2.28
CA PRO A 263 -17.56 9.30 -1.70
C PRO A 263 -19.02 8.93 -1.42
N ASP A 264 -19.56 7.91 -2.10
CA ASP A 264 -20.93 7.44 -1.93
C ASP A 264 -21.05 6.32 -0.88
N ASP A 265 -19.92 5.80 -0.38
CA ASP A 265 -19.85 4.79 0.69
C ASP A 265 -18.77 5.17 1.73
N PRO A 266 -19.12 6.03 2.71
CA PRO A 266 -18.18 6.54 3.70
C PRO A 266 -17.64 5.48 4.67
N ASP A 267 -18.16 4.25 4.64
CA ASP A 267 -17.67 3.14 5.44
C ASP A 267 -16.50 2.40 4.78
N THR A 268 -16.21 2.67 3.49
CA THR A 268 -15.07 2.08 2.78
C THR A 268 -13.79 2.88 3.01
N ASP A 269 -12.96 2.44 3.97
CA ASP A 269 -11.61 2.97 4.19
C ASP A 269 -10.54 1.90 3.86
N PRO A 270 -9.80 2.03 2.75
CA PRO A 270 -8.80 1.03 2.37
C PRO A 270 -7.58 0.98 3.29
N ILE A 271 -7.34 2.00 4.12
CA ILE A 271 -6.30 1.94 5.16
C ILE A 271 -6.79 1.07 6.31
N LEU A 272 -8.03 1.25 6.77
CA LEU A 272 -8.60 0.41 7.82
C LEU A 272 -8.71 -1.05 7.38
N GLU A 273 -9.14 -1.30 6.14
CA GLU A 273 -9.17 -2.67 5.59
C GLU A 273 -7.76 -3.31 5.57
N ALA A 274 -6.72 -2.54 5.22
CA ALA A 274 -5.35 -3.04 5.27
C ALA A 274 -4.89 -3.36 6.70
N VAL A 275 -5.29 -2.55 7.68
CA VAL A 275 -4.99 -2.79 9.11
C VAL A 275 -5.70 -4.04 9.61
N GLU A 276 -6.99 -4.18 9.33
CA GLU A 276 -7.79 -5.35 9.72
C GLU A 276 -7.20 -6.64 9.12
N ARG A 277 -6.83 -6.62 7.84
CA ARG A 277 -6.10 -7.74 7.20
C ARG A 277 -4.82 -8.09 7.95
N LYS A 278 -4.03 -7.09 8.36
CA LYS A 278 -2.81 -7.32 9.13
C LYS A 278 -3.11 -7.97 10.48
N GLU A 279 -4.10 -7.46 11.20
CA GLU A 279 -4.51 -7.93 12.53
C GLU A 279 -5.08 -9.36 12.49
N THR A 280 -5.82 -9.70 11.43
CA THR A 280 -6.34 -11.05 11.18
C THR A 280 -5.31 -12.03 10.62
N GLY A 281 -4.07 -11.58 10.40
CA GLY A 281 -2.93 -12.43 9.99
C GLY A 281 -2.58 -12.38 8.50
N ASP A 282 -3.39 -11.75 7.65
CA ASP A 282 -3.12 -11.52 6.23
C ASP A 282 -2.12 -10.36 6.01
N SER A 283 -0.90 -10.57 6.47
CA SER A 283 0.18 -9.57 6.35
C SER A 283 0.51 -9.21 4.90
N LEU A 284 0.48 -10.20 4.00
CA LEU A 284 0.80 -9.99 2.58
C LEU A 284 -0.32 -9.25 1.85
N GLY A 285 -1.59 -9.56 2.15
CA GLY A 285 -2.73 -8.84 1.61
C GLY A 285 -2.78 -7.40 2.08
N ALA A 286 -2.51 -7.16 3.37
CA ALA A 286 -2.38 -5.82 3.94
C ALA A 286 -1.30 -4.98 3.21
N GLU A 287 -0.09 -5.53 3.05
CA GLU A 287 0.99 -4.85 2.34
C GLU A 287 0.64 -4.58 0.87
N ARG A 288 0.07 -5.58 0.18
CA ARG A 288 -0.37 -5.44 -1.23
C ARG A 288 -1.42 -4.36 -1.41
N MET A 289 -2.33 -4.21 -0.45
CA MET A 289 -3.35 -3.17 -0.46
C MET A 289 -2.70 -1.79 -0.37
N LEU A 290 -1.86 -1.54 0.62
CA LEU A 290 -1.16 -0.26 0.79
C LEU A 290 -0.27 0.08 -0.42
N MET A 291 0.45 -0.90 -0.97
CA MET A 291 1.21 -0.75 -2.22
C MET A 291 0.31 -0.37 -3.40
N SER A 292 -0.94 -0.85 -3.44
CA SER A 292 -1.88 -0.48 -4.50
C SER A 292 -2.36 0.97 -4.39
N LEU A 293 -2.47 1.51 -3.17
CA LEU A 293 -2.78 2.93 -2.95
C LEU A 293 -1.65 3.81 -3.44
N LEU A 294 -0.40 3.46 -3.10
CA LEU A 294 0.81 4.19 -3.52
C LEU A 294 1.06 4.10 -5.03
N ALA A 295 0.62 3.01 -5.68
CA ALA A 295 0.65 2.89 -7.13
C ALA A 295 -0.27 3.90 -7.84
N VAL A 296 -1.32 4.38 -7.15
CA VAL A 296 -2.26 5.39 -7.66
C VAL A 296 -1.78 6.79 -7.31
N ASP A 297 -1.43 7.04 -6.05
CA ASP A 297 -0.90 8.34 -5.61
C ASP A 297 0.12 8.15 -4.47
N LEU A 298 1.38 8.48 -4.77
CA LEU A 298 2.49 8.46 -3.80
C LEU A 298 2.27 9.41 -2.63
N ARG A 299 1.34 10.38 -2.76
CA ARG A 299 0.98 11.34 -1.70
C ARG A 299 0.04 10.75 -0.64
N CYS A 300 -0.38 9.49 -0.78
CA CYS A 300 -1.07 8.77 0.29
C CYS A 300 -0.10 8.50 1.46
N LEU A 301 0.07 9.50 2.33
CA LEU A 301 1.02 9.44 3.45
C LEU A 301 0.67 8.34 4.46
N ASP A 302 -0.62 8.01 4.60
CA ASP A 302 -1.04 6.99 5.58
C ASP A 302 -0.58 5.59 5.14
N ALA A 303 -0.59 5.31 3.83
CA ALA A 303 -0.04 4.06 3.31
C ALA A 303 1.47 3.94 3.60
N HIS A 304 2.24 5.03 3.47
CA HIS A 304 3.66 5.05 3.85
C HIS A 304 3.84 4.81 5.35
N ALA A 305 3.05 5.48 6.20
CA ALA A 305 3.09 5.30 7.65
C ALA A 305 2.80 3.85 8.05
N HIS A 306 1.75 3.24 7.48
CA HIS A 306 1.36 1.88 7.81
C HIS A 306 2.34 0.82 7.28
N LEU A 307 2.89 0.99 6.08
CA LEU A 307 3.97 0.12 5.58
C LEU A 307 5.22 0.20 6.48
N GLY A 308 5.58 1.40 6.93
CA GLY A 308 6.62 1.60 7.94
C GLY A 308 6.32 0.85 9.23
N ASN A 309 5.09 0.99 9.76
CA ASN A 309 4.66 0.32 11.00
C ASN A 309 4.75 -1.21 10.87
N PHE A 310 4.34 -1.77 9.73
CA PHE A 310 4.38 -3.22 9.51
C PHE A 310 5.80 -3.78 9.51
N ALA A 311 6.80 -2.99 9.11
CA ALA A 311 8.20 -3.39 9.08
C ALA A 311 8.98 -3.03 10.36
N PHE A 312 8.56 -2.00 11.09
CA PHE A 312 9.35 -1.32 12.13
C PHE A 312 9.92 -2.23 13.22
N ASP A 313 9.12 -3.15 13.74
CA ASP A 313 9.52 -3.99 14.87
C ASP A 313 10.62 -4.99 14.52
N HIS A 314 10.67 -5.44 13.27
CA HIS A 314 11.58 -6.52 12.84
C HIS A 314 12.70 -6.02 11.94
N PHE A 315 12.44 -4.98 11.15
CA PHE A 315 13.32 -4.50 10.08
C PHE A 315 13.35 -2.97 10.04
N PRO A 316 13.95 -2.29 11.04
CA PRO A 316 14.04 -0.83 11.08
C PRO A 316 14.71 -0.23 9.83
N GLU A 317 15.63 -0.95 9.19
CA GLU A 317 16.30 -0.60 7.93
C GLU A 317 15.37 -0.60 6.71
N LYS A 318 14.26 -1.34 6.76
CA LYS A 318 13.20 -1.30 5.73
C LYS A 318 12.16 -0.25 6.09
N ALA A 319 11.74 -0.22 7.35
CA ALA A 319 10.74 0.71 7.85
C ALA A 319 11.15 2.17 7.63
N ILE A 320 12.43 2.49 7.85
CA ILE A 320 12.95 3.86 7.67
C ILE A 320 12.66 4.40 6.28
N ARG A 321 12.71 3.56 5.23
CA ARG A 321 12.52 3.98 3.84
C ARG A 321 11.09 4.44 3.59
N HIS A 322 10.10 3.70 4.10
CA HIS A 322 8.69 4.07 3.98
C HIS A 322 8.38 5.36 4.75
N TYR A 323 8.84 5.45 5.99
CA TYR A 323 8.63 6.65 6.80
C TYR A 323 9.33 7.88 6.22
N GLU A 324 10.56 7.74 5.74
CA GLU A 324 11.32 8.82 5.13
C GLU A 324 10.63 9.33 3.87
N VAL A 325 10.20 8.46 2.95
CA VAL A 325 9.46 8.90 1.76
C VAL A 325 8.19 9.67 2.17
N GLY A 326 7.37 9.12 3.06
CA GLY A 326 6.13 9.78 3.50
C GLY A 326 6.40 11.13 4.18
N ALA A 327 7.39 11.21 5.05
CA ALA A 327 7.77 12.45 5.72
C ALA A 327 8.27 13.50 4.72
N ARG A 328 9.13 13.12 3.77
CA ARG A 328 9.69 14.04 2.78
C ARG A 328 8.65 14.53 1.76
N ILE A 329 7.67 13.70 1.40
CA ILE A 329 6.51 14.13 0.58
C ILE A 329 5.61 15.09 1.38
N GLY A 330 5.40 14.84 2.68
CA GLY A 330 4.68 15.77 3.54
C GLY A 330 5.39 17.12 3.67
N GLU A 331 6.71 17.11 3.88
CA GLU A 331 7.55 18.32 3.98
C GLU A 331 7.51 19.18 2.72
N LEU A 332 7.46 18.58 1.52
CA LEU A 332 7.25 19.29 0.26
C LEU A 332 6.02 20.22 0.31
N SER A 333 4.99 19.83 1.06
CA SER A 333 3.72 20.56 1.17
C SER A 333 3.77 21.76 2.11
N LEU A 334 4.78 21.83 2.97
CA LEU A 334 4.95 22.93 3.92
C LEU A 334 5.58 24.14 3.25
N GLY A 335 6.47 23.91 2.27
CA GLY A 335 7.28 24.95 1.64
C GLY A 335 8.43 25.42 2.53
N GLU A 336 9.32 26.23 1.94
CA GLU A 336 10.47 26.78 2.64
C GLU A 336 10.02 27.78 3.73
N GLY A 337 10.62 27.69 4.92
CA GLY A 337 10.34 28.61 6.02
C GLY A 337 8.99 28.42 6.71
N PHE A 338 8.29 27.29 6.48
CA PHE A 338 7.01 27.01 7.14
C PHE A 338 7.11 27.13 8.66
N ASN A 339 6.31 28.06 9.20
CA ASN A 339 6.26 28.42 10.61
C ASN A 339 4.87 28.20 11.23
N GLY A 340 3.97 27.46 10.58
CA GLY A 340 2.66 27.10 11.12
C GLY A 340 2.71 25.91 12.09
N VAL A 341 1.55 25.56 12.63
CA VAL A 341 1.33 24.33 13.41
C VAL A 341 0.41 23.36 12.67
N LEU A 342 0.65 22.08 12.87
CA LEU A 342 -0.10 20.93 12.39
C LEU A 342 -0.49 20.08 13.60
N HIS A 343 -1.56 20.47 14.30
CA HIS A 343 -1.97 19.71 15.48
C HIS A 343 -2.50 18.32 15.11
N TRP A 344 -2.25 17.37 16.01
CA TRP A 344 -2.77 16.00 15.94
C TRP A 344 -4.32 15.93 15.92
N GLY A 345 -4.97 16.94 16.51
CA GLY A 345 -6.43 17.07 16.55
C GLY A 345 -7.05 17.21 15.16
N CYS A 346 -6.35 17.83 14.21
CA CYS A 346 -6.73 17.82 12.80
C CYS A 346 -6.36 16.45 12.21
N ILE A 347 -7.35 15.60 11.99
CA ILE A 347 -7.16 14.17 11.68
C ILE A 347 -6.25 13.97 10.46
N ASN A 348 -6.36 14.83 9.45
CA ASN A 348 -5.60 14.71 8.21
C ASN A 348 -4.10 15.05 8.37
N ASN A 349 -3.67 15.61 9.51
CA ASN A 349 -2.26 15.79 9.83
C ASN A 349 -1.60 14.51 10.33
N ARG A 350 -2.38 13.56 10.87
CA ARG A 350 -1.86 12.38 11.55
C ARG A 350 -1.00 11.49 10.66
N PRO A 351 -1.34 11.24 9.38
CA PRO A 351 -0.47 10.44 8.50
C PRO A 351 0.95 11.03 8.38
N PHE A 352 1.06 12.34 8.16
CA PHE A 352 2.35 13.02 8.09
C PHE A 352 3.12 12.93 9.41
N LEU A 353 2.46 13.23 10.53
CA LEU A 353 3.06 13.16 11.86
C LEU A 353 3.49 11.72 12.25
N ARG A 354 2.75 10.69 11.80
CA ARG A 354 3.14 9.28 11.95
C ARG A 354 4.39 8.96 11.12
N CYS A 355 4.47 9.43 9.88
CA CYS A 355 5.68 9.28 9.07
C CYS A 355 6.90 9.92 9.75
N MET A 356 6.78 11.17 10.22
CA MET A 356 7.88 11.85 10.93
C MET A 356 8.29 11.08 12.19
N HIS A 357 7.32 10.63 12.98
CA HIS A 357 7.59 9.89 14.22
C HIS A 357 8.33 8.59 13.95
N GLY A 358 7.80 7.76 13.05
CA GLY A 358 8.42 6.49 12.66
C GLY A 358 9.82 6.68 12.07
N TYR A 359 10.01 7.73 11.25
CA TYR A 359 11.32 8.07 10.72
C TYR A 359 12.31 8.40 11.84
N GLY A 360 11.93 9.21 12.82
CA GLY A 360 12.75 9.57 13.97
C GLY A 360 13.11 8.37 14.84
N LEU A 361 12.14 7.48 15.09
CA LEU A 361 12.37 6.24 15.84
C LEU A 361 13.34 5.31 15.10
N CYS A 362 13.20 5.16 13.79
CA CYS A 362 14.13 4.40 12.96
C CYS A 362 15.54 5.01 13.00
N LEU A 363 15.66 6.34 12.85
CA LEU A 363 16.94 7.03 12.93
C LEU A 363 17.63 6.75 14.27
N SER A 364 16.91 6.86 15.39
CA SER A 364 17.43 6.53 16.72
C SER A 364 17.86 5.06 16.83
N ARG A 365 17.04 4.10 16.40
CA ARG A 365 17.39 2.66 16.43
C ARG A 365 18.61 2.32 15.57
N LEU A 366 18.84 3.07 14.49
CA LEU A 366 19.95 2.88 13.55
C LEU A 366 21.19 3.73 13.92
N GLY A 367 21.23 4.34 15.11
CA GLY A 367 22.39 5.11 15.59
C GLY A 367 22.52 6.52 14.99
N ARG A 368 21.54 7.00 14.23
CA ARG A 368 21.52 8.33 13.58
C ARG A 368 20.93 9.38 14.52
N HIS A 369 21.48 9.47 15.73
CA HIS A 369 20.90 10.24 16.84
C HIS A 369 20.74 11.74 16.54
N LYS A 370 21.73 12.39 15.93
CA LYS A 370 21.65 13.83 15.60
C LYS A 370 20.51 14.15 14.61
N GLU A 371 20.26 13.25 13.66
CA GLU A 371 19.17 13.41 12.70
C GLU A 371 17.80 13.18 13.37
N ALA A 372 17.72 12.16 14.24
CA ALA A 372 16.54 11.91 15.06
C ALA A 372 16.20 13.11 15.96
N GLU A 373 17.19 13.72 16.62
CA GLU A 373 17.01 14.91 17.45
C GLU A 373 16.42 16.08 16.65
N GLY A 374 17.00 16.38 15.48
CA GLY A 374 16.51 17.43 14.60
C GLY A 374 15.07 17.20 14.18
N LEU A 375 14.71 15.96 13.86
CA LEU A 375 13.37 15.59 13.45
C LEU A 375 12.36 15.66 14.60
N PHE A 376 12.68 15.12 15.78
CA PHE A 376 11.82 15.23 16.96
C PHE A 376 11.63 16.67 17.41
N THR A 377 12.69 17.48 17.35
CA THR A 377 12.57 18.93 17.58
C THR A 377 11.60 19.55 16.59
N ARG A 378 11.73 19.27 15.29
CA ARG A 378 10.80 19.76 14.26
C ARG A 378 9.35 19.31 14.52
N MET A 379 9.14 18.08 14.98
CA MET A 379 7.82 17.58 15.34
C MET A 379 7.18 18.38 16.48
N LEU A 380 7.93 18.76 17.52
CA LEU A 380 7.41 19.61 18.61
C LEU A 380 7.02 21.01 18.10
N TRP A 381 7.80 21.56 17.16
CA TRP A 381 7.44 22.83 16.52
C TRP A 381 6.15 22.73 15.71
N LEU A 382 5.92 21.62 15.01
CA LEU A 382 4.71 21.40 14.21
C LEU A 382 3.50 21.04 15.09
N ASN A 383 3.66 20.16 16.08
CA ASN A 383 2.60 19.71 16.98
C ASN A 383 3.01 19.91 18.45
N PRO A 384 2.88 21.13 19.00
CA PRO A 384 3.29 21.43 20.38
C PRO A 384 2.59 20.61 21.46
N SER A 385 1.39 20.12 21.18
CA SER A 385 0.65 19.22 22.08
C SER A 385 1.36 17.88 22.32
N ASP A 386 2.35 17.55 21.48
CA ASP A 386 3.21 16.37 21.56
C ASP A 386 2.44 15.07 21.88
N ASN A 387 1.37 14.85 21.12
CA ASN A 387 0.49 13.67 21.29
C ASN A 387 1.22 12.34 21.07
N GLN A 388 2.39 12.37 20.40
CA GLN A 388 3.21 11.19 20.14
C GLN A 388 4.35 11.03 21.16
N GLY A 389 4.50 11.96 22.10
CA GLY A 389 5.44 11.85 23.22
C GLY A 389 6.91 11.98 22.82
N VAL A 390 7.22 12.71 21.74
CA VAL A 390 8.61 12.82 21.24
C VAL A 390 9.49 13.64 22.17
N ARG A 391 8.93 14.47 23.07
CA ARG A 391 9.70 15.18 24.11
C ARG A 391 10.47 14.23 25.03
N PHE A 392 9.89 13.07 25.34
CA PHE A 392 10.54 12.06 26.18
C PHE A 392 11.67 11.32 25.45
N LEU A 393 11.68 11.35 24.11
CA LEU A 393 12.71 10.74 23.29
C LEU A 393 13.92 11.66 23.11
N LEU A 394 13.73 12.98 23.17
CA LEU A 394 14.80 13.97 22.96
C LEU A 394 15.96 13.81 23.95
N GLY A 395 15.68 13.60 25.24
CA GLY A 395 16.72 13.43 26.26
C GLY A 395 17.63 12.26 25.94
N LYS A 396 17.03 11.08 25.70
CA LYS A 396 17.74 9.86 25.33
C LYS A 396 18.60 10.03 24.08
N VAL A 397 18.02 10.59 23.02
CA VAL A 397 18.73 10.76 21.74
C VAL A 397 19.89 11.76 21.84
N ARG A 398 19.76 12.81 22.66
CA ARG A 398 20.85 13.76 22.91
C ARG A 398 22.02 13.13 23.65
N GLU A 399 21.73 12.32 24.68
CA GLU A 399 22.76 11.60 25.42
C GLU A 399 23.52 10.62 24.51
N GLU A 400 22.80 9.83 23.72
CA GLU A 400 23.37 8.87 22.77
C GLU A 400 24.11 9.56 21.58
N GLY A 401 23.74 10.79 21.23
CA GLY A 401 24.42 11.56 20.18
C GLY A 401 25.72 12.25 20.61
N LEU A 402 25.99 12.29 21.93
CA LEU A 402 27.22 12.83 22.52
C LEU A 402 28.28 11.76 22.77
N SER A 403 27.88 10.48 22.85
CA SER A 403 28.77 9.31 22.89
C SER A 403 29.29 8.96 21.51
#